data_AF-A0A0F9GYV9-F1
#
_entry.id   AF-A0A0F9GYV9-F1
#
_cell.length_a   1.000
_cell.length_b   1.000
_cell.length_c   1.000
_cell.angle_alpha   90.00
_cell.angle_beta   90.00
_cell.angle_gamma   90.00
#
_symmetry.space_group_name_H-M   'P 1'
#
loop_
_entity.id
_entity.type
_entity.pdbx_description
1 polymer ?
#
loop_
_entity_poly.entity_id
_entity_poly.type
_entity_poly.pdbx_seq_one_letter_code
_entity_poly.pdbx_strand_id
1 'polypeptide(L)'
;MAHTYDVTTDIGKVRLLIGDTDITPTTDAQFSDEEIQAFLTMASSSLLLAASYALEAWASAVSGNMKTERIGDYSYGKDEAKTKSDLAKKYREENDATPYLTWAEMNLTRGSAITAEED
;
A
#
# COMPACT_ATOMS: atom_id res chain seq x y z
N MET A 1 16.57 -16.88 -7.59
CA MET A 1 16.56 -15.45 -7.25
C MET A 1 16.03 -15.36 -5.84
N ALA A 2 16.81 -14.87 -4.88
CA ALA A 2 16.32 -14.65 -3.53
C ALA A 2 15.34 -13.46 -3.58
N HIS A 3 14.13 -13.63 -3.04
CA HIS A 3 13.23 -12.51 -2.87
C HIS A 3 13.85 -11.56 -1.87
N THR A 4 14.07 -10.32 -2.28
CA THR A 4 14.69 -9.33 -1.42
C THR A 4 13.73 -8.92 -0.29
N TYR A 5 12.41 -9.03 -0.49
CA TYR A 5 11.35 -8.68 0.46
C TYR A 5 10.38 -9.85 0.69
N ASP A 6 9.74 -9.89 1.86
CA ASP A 6 8.81 -10.95 2.25
C ASP A 6 7.33 -10.54 2.08
N VAL A 7 6.69 -11.04 1.02
CA VAL A 7 5.27 -10.81 0.69
C VAL A 7 4.27 -11.47 1.64
N THR A 8 4.72 -12.33 2.55
CA THR A 8 3.83 -12.91 3.58
C THR A 8 3.50 -11.89 4.66
N THR A 9 4.37 -10.90 4.86
CA THR A 9 4.18 -9.79 5.78
C THR A 9 3.38 -8.65 5.13
N ASP A 10 2.61 -7.92 5.92
CA ASP A 10 1.89 -6.75 5.41
C ASP A 10 2.84 -5.64 4.93
N ILE A 11 4.04 -5.57 5.53
CA ILE A 11 5.12 -4.68 5.10
C ILE A 11 5.57 -5.01 3.67
N GLY A 12 5.87 -6.27 3.36
CA GLY A 12 6.29 -6.67 2.02
C GLY A 12 5.17 -6.55 0.98
N LYS A 13 3.90 -6.68 1.37
CA LYS A 13 2.76 -6.40 0.50
C LYS A 13 2.68 -4.91 0.15
N VAL A 14 2.86 -4.01 1.12
CA VAL A 14 2.89 -2.57 0.86
C VAL A 14 4.07 -2.21 -0.05
N ARG A 15 5.26 -2.78 0.18
CA ARG A 15 6.43 -2.60 -0.71
C ARG A 15 6.16 -3.01 -2.15
N LEU A 16 5.53 -4.16 -2.35
CA LEU A 16 5.14 -4.62 -3.67
C LEU A 16 4.17 -3.63 -4.34
N LEU A 17 3.19 -3.11 -3.60
CA LEU A 17 2.17 -2.19 -4.13
C LEU A 17 2.74 -0.82 -4.53
N ILE A 18 3.75 -0.34 -3.81
CA ILE A 18 4.40 0.94 -4.11
C ILE A 18 5.57 0.80 -5.10
N GLY A 19 6.01 -0.44 -5.41
CA GLY A 19 7.16 -0.70 -6.27
C GLY A 19 8.51 -0.52 -5.58
N ASP A 20 8.55 -0.53 -4.24
CA ASP A 20 9.77 -0.46 -3.42
C ASP A 20 10.37 -1.86 -3.26
N THR A 21 10.83 -2.44 -4.38
CA THR A 21 11.25 -3.85 -4.45
C THR A 21 12.76 -4.06 -4.32
N ASP A 22 13.55 -3.00 -4.47
CA ASP A 22 15.01 -3.07 -4.44
C ASP A 22 15.54 -2.71 -3.04
N ILE A 23 15.56 -3.72 -2.16
CA ILE A 23 15.96 -3.53 -0.76
C ILE A 23 17.33 -4.12 -0.43
N THR A 24 18.13 -4.50 -1.44
CA THR A 24 19.49 -5.00 -1.24
C THR A 24 20.43 -4.37 -2.27
N PRO A 25 21.28 -3.42 -1.85
CA PRO A 25 21.52 -2.99 -0.46
C PRO A 25 20.33 -2.22 0.14
N THR A 26 20.12 -2.33 1.46
CA THR A 26 19.01 -1.69 2.20
C THR A 26 19.06 -0.15 2.16
N THR A 27 20.06 0.43 1.52
CA THR A 27 20.23 1.86 1.27
C THR A 27 19.40 2.37 0.10
N ASP A 28 18.96 1.47 -0.78
CA ASP A 28 18.28 1.83 -2.03
C ASP A 28 16.76 1.77 -1.87
N ALA A 29 16.29 1.16 -0.78
CA ALA A 29 14.89 1.18 -0.38
C ALA A 29 14.44 2.62 -0.11
N GLN A 30 13.30 3.00 -0.68
CA GLN A 30 12.76 4.34 -0.51
C GLN A 30 12.25 4.57 0.93
N PHE A 31 11.79 3.50 1.57
CA PHE A 31 11.25 3.52 2.92
C PHE A 31 11.84 2.41 3.77
N SER A 32 12.07 2.68 5.06
CA SER A 32 12.41 1.64 6.03
C SER A 32 11.18 0.82 6.44
N ASP A 33 11.42 -0.34 7.05
CA ASP A 33 10.34 -1.21 7.53
C ASP A 33 9.50 -0.49 8.60
N GLU A 34 10.13 0.34 9.43
CA GLU A 34 9.46 1.14 10.47
C GLU A 34 8.55 2.22 9.87
N GLU A 35 8.95 2.86 8.77
CA GLU A 35 8.13 3.84 8.06
C GLU A 35 6.90 3.17 7.44
N ILE A 36 7.07 1.99 6.85
CA ILE A 36 5.97 1.21 6.30
C ILE A 36 5.01 0.75 7.41
N GLN A 37 5.55 0.35 8.56
CA GLN A 37 4.75 0.01 9.73
C GLN A 37 3.96 1.21 10.26
N ALA A 38 4.52 2.42 10.20
CA ALA A 38 3.81 3.64 10.54
C ALA A 38 2.65 3.91 9.57
N PHE A 39 2.86 3.75 8.25
CA PHE A 39 1.79 3.89 7.26
C PHE A 39 0.66 2.87 7.47
N LEU A 40 0.99 1.60 7.78
CA LEU A 40 0.01 0.57 8.13
C LEU A 40 -0.79 0.95 9.39
N THR A 41 -0.13 1.50 10.39
CA THR A 41 -0.79 1.96 11.63
C THR A 41 -1.74 3.12 11.36
N MET A 42 -1.33 4.10 10.55
CA MET A 42 -2.18 5.23 10.12
C MET A 42 -3.37 4.76 9.27
N ALA A 43 -3.20 3.68 8.53
CA ALA A 43 -4.21 3.09 7.66
C ALA A 43 -5.15 2.10 8.35
N SER A 44 -5.06 1.93 9.67
CA SER A 44 -5.81 0.89 10.41
C SER A 44 -5.64 -0.50 9.80
N SER A 45 -4.42 -0.83 9.36
CA SER A 45 -4.05 -2.08 8.69
C SER A 45 -4.69 -2.31 7.31
N SER A 46 -5.30 -1.30 6.67
CA SER A 46 -5.67 -1.40 5.26
C SER A 46 -4.43 -1.29 4.38
N LEU A 47 -4.14 -2.35 3.62
CA LEU A 47 -2.98 -2.44 2.73
C LEU A 47 -3.00 -1.40 1.61
N LEU A 48 -4.17 -1.21 0.96
CA LEU A 48 -4.33 -0.25 -0.13
C LEU A 48 -4.19 1.19 0.37
N LEU A 49 -4.77 1.48 1.54
CA LEU A 49 -4.71 2.81 2.12
C LEU A 49 -3.29 3.14 2.62
N ALA A 50 -2.60 2.17 3.22
CA ALA A 50 -1.18 2.32 3.58
C ALA A 50 -0.30 2.59 2.35
N ALA A 51 -0.50 1.84 1.26
CA ALA A 51 0.20 2.05 0.00
C ALA A 51 -0.08 3.44 -0.60
N SER A 52 -1.33 3.94 -0.47
CA SER A 52 -1.69 5.29 -0.93
C SER A 52 -0.93 6.38 -0.18
N TYR A 53 -0.79 6.26 1.14
CA TYR A 53 -0.03 7.22 1.95
C TYR A 53 1.47 7.19 1.62
N ALA A 54 2.04 6.01 1.45
CA ALA A 54 3.43 5.86 1.06
C ALA A 54 3.70 6.46 -0.33
N LEU A 55 2.80 6.26 -1.31
CA LEU A 55 2.92 6.86 -2.65
C LEU A 55 2.82 8.39 -2.63
N GLU A 56 1.95 8.95 -1.80
CA GLU A 56 1.82 10.41 -1.63
C GLU A 56 3.07 11.03 -0.97
N ALA A 57 3.61 10.36 0.05
CA ALA A 57 4.87 10.75 0.68
C ALA A 57 6.02 10.71 -0.34
N TRP A 58 6.09 9.65 -1.15
CA TRP A 58 7.11 9.52 -2.19
C TRP A 58 6.96 10.57 -3.29
N ALA A 59 5.74 10.81 -3.79
CA ALA A 59 5.48 11.84 -4.79
C ALA A 59 5.86 13.24 -4.26
N SER A 60 5.59 13.51 -2.99
CA SER A 60 5.97 14.76 -2.32
C SER A 60 7.49 14.91 -2.19
N ALA A 61 8.21 13.84 -1.84
CA ALA A 61 9.66 13.83 -1.77
C ALA A 61 10.30 14.08 -3.14
N VAL A 62 9.79 13.41 -4.19
CA VAL A 62 10.22 13.64 -5.58
C VAL A 62 9.97 15.09 -5.98
N SER A 63 8.76 15.61 -5.73
CA SER A 63 8.38 17.00 -6.04
C SER A 63 9.21 18.04 -5.27
N GLY A 64 9.57 17.77 -4.02
CA GLY A 64 10.38 18.65 -3.17
C GLY A 64 11.85 18.73 -3.61
N ASN A 65 12.38 17.63 -4.13
CA ASN A 65 13.70 17.59 -4.77
C ASN A 65 13.72 18.30 -6.14
N MET A 66 12.55 18.68 -6.70
CA MET A 66 12.45 19.46 -7.94
C MET A 66 12.70 20.96 -7.73
N LYS A 67 13.73 21.34 -6.96
CA LYS A 67 14.38 22.65 -7.14
C LYS A 67 15.20 22.60 -8.44
N THR A 68 14.45 22.64 -9.53
CA THR A 68 14.78 22.95 -10.92
C THR A 68 16.26 23.20 -11.24
N GLU A 69 16.97 22.17 -11.70
CA GLU A 69 18.01 22.36 -12.70
C GLU A 69 17.39 21.98 -14.05
N ARG A 70 17.04 23.00 -14.85
CA ARG A 70 16.37 22.82 -16.13
C ARG A 70 17.40 22.37 -17.18
N ILE A 71 17.74 21.08 -17.18
CA ILE A 71 18.59 20.47 -18.22
C ILE A 71 17.67 19.98 -19.34
N GLY A 72 17.49 20.80 -20.37
CA GLY A 72 16.73 20.43 -21.56
C GLY A 72 15.22 20.34 -21.34
N ASP A 73 14.47 20.30 -22.44
CA ASP A 73 13.01 20.49 -22.47
C ASP A 73 12.17 19.32 -21.91
N TYR A 74 12.78 18.38 -21.19
CA TYR A 74 12.12 17.23 -20.59
C TYR A 74 12.32 17.19 -19.07
N SER A 75 11.23 17.43 -18.32
CA SER A 75 11.19 17.35 -16.86
C SER A 75 10.69 15.98 -16.42
N TYR A 76 11.54 14.95 -16.52
CA TYR A 76 11.20 13.55 -16.19
C TYR A 76 10.55 13.37 -14.80
N GLY A 77 10.96 14.14 -13.80
CA GLY A 77 10.42 14.00 -12.44
C GLY A 77 8.97 14.45 -12.26
N LYS A 78 8.39 15.27 -13.15
CA LYS A 78 6.99 15.74 -13.01
C LYS A 78 6.02 14.63 -13.37
N ASP A 79 6.37 13.85 -14.39
CA ASP A 79 5.56 12.74 -14.87
C ASP A 79 5.57 11.58 -13.88
N GLU A 80 6.71 11.34 -13.21
CA GLU A 80 6.82 10.33 -12.15
C GLU A 80 5.98 10.69 -10.92
N ALA A 81 6.07 11.94 -10.43
CA ALA A 81 5.27 12.37 -9.28
C ALA A 81 3.75 12.32 -9.58
N LYS A 82 3.36 12.65 -10.82
CA LYS A 82 1.97 12.54 -11.28
C LYS A 82 1.51 11.08 -11.31
N THR A 83 2.30 10.19 -11.88
CA THR A 83 1.98 8.76 -11.96
C THR A 83 1.80 8.14 -10.57
N LYS A 84 2.68 8.47 -9.62
CA LYS A 84 2.58 8.02 -8.22
C LYS A 84 1.32 8.55 -7.53
N SER A 85 1.00 9.83 -7.76
CA SER A 85 -0.22 10.46 -7.21
C SER A 85 -1.50 9.87 -7.79
N ASP A 86 -1.51 9.54 -9.09
CA ASP A 86 -2.65 8.92 -9.75
C ASP A 86 -2.86 7.47 -9.28
N LEU A 87 -1.77 6.71 -9.02
CA LEU A 87 -1.84 5.39 -8.37
C LEU A 87 -2.38 5.47 -6.93
N ALA A 88 -1.96 6.47 -6.15
CA ALA A 88 -2.45 6.66 -4.78
C ALA A 88 -3.96 6.89 -4.75
N LYS A 89 -4.50 7.71 -5.67
CA LYS A 89 -5.95 7.92 -5.81
C LYS A 89 -6.68 6.63 -6.15
N LYS A 90 -6.14 5.84 -7.09
CA LYS A 90 -6.71 4.55 -7.46
C LYS A 90 -6.82 3.60 -6.27
N TYR A 91 -5.79 3.52 -5.43
CA TYR A 91 -5.84 2.67 -4.23
C TYR A 91 -6.81 3.16 -3.16
N ARG A 92 -7.02 4.48 -3.03
CA ARG A 92 -8.08 5.04 -2.18
C ARG A 92 -9.47 4.69 -2.73
N GLU A 93 -9.69 4.88 -4.03
CA GLU A 93 -10.94 4.52 -4.70
C GLU A 93 -11.24 3.03 -4.60
N GLU A 94 -10.24 2.16 -4.77
CA GLU A 94 -10.39 0.71 -4.61
C GLU A 94 -10.70 0.31 -3.16
N ASN A 95 -10.05 0.95 -2.18
CA ASN A 95 -10.35 0.75 -0.76
C ASN A 95 -11.79 1.16 -0.41
N ASP A 96 -12.26 2.28 -0.97
CA ASP A 96 -13.62 2.78 -0.75
C ASP A 96 -14.66 1.95 -1.53
N ALA A 97 -14.27 1.41 -2.69
CA ALA A 97 -15.10 0.55 -3.52
C ALA A 97 -15.20 -0.89 -3.00
N THR A 98 -14.32 -1.34 -2.11
CA THR A 98 -14.50 -2.61 -1.40
C THR A 98 -15.61 -2.48 -0.35
N PRO A 99 -16.81 -3.07 -0.57
CA PRO A 99 -17.83 -3.08 0.47
C PRO A 99 -17.35 -3.91 1.65
N TYR A 100 -17.44 -3.35 2.87
CA TYR A 100 -17.12 -4.02 4.16
C TYR A 100 -17.94 -5.29 4.45
N LEU A 101 -18.88 -5.65 3.57
CA LEU A 101 -19.70 -6.85 3.65
C LEU A 101 -19.75 -7.48 2.26
N THR A 102 -18.79 -8.35 1.96
CA THR A 102 -18.98 -9.28 0.85
C THR A 102 -19.91 -10.39 1.32
N TRP A 103 -20.91 -10.75 0.51
CA TRP A 103 -21.82 -11.88 0.81
C TRP A 103 -21.05 -13.20 1.06
N ALA A 104 -19.80 -13.27 0.59
CA ALA A 104 -18.89 -14.40 0.80
C ALA A 104 -18.34 -14.52 2.24
N GLU A 105 -18.38 -13.46 3.06
CA GLU A 105 -17.87 -13.48 4.45
C GLU A 105 -18.95 -13.77 5.50
N MET A 106 -20.23 -13.88 5.10
CA MET A 106 -21.31 -14.28 6.00
C MET A 106 -21.17 -15.77 6.35
N ASN A 107 -20.34 -16.09 7.34
CA ASN A 107 -20.16 -17.45 7.83
C ASN A 107 -21.39 -17.92 8.63
N LEU A 108 -22.43 -18.34 7.91
CA LEU A 108 -23.65 -18.96 8.45
C LEU A 108 -23.44 -20.37 8.99
N THR A 109 -22.22 -20.93 8.88
CA THR A 109 -21.89 -22.29 9.34
C THR A 109 -21.89 -22.43 10.87
N ARG A 110 -21.95 -21.32 11.62
CA ARG A 110 -22.04 -21.33 13.09
C ARG A 110 -23.47 -21.35 13.66
N GLY A 111 -24.48 -21.58 12.82
CA GLY A 111 -25.88 -21.63 13.23
C GLY A 111 -26.51 -23.02 13.14
N SER A 112 -25.93 -24.07 13.73
CA SER A 112 -26.66 -25.34 13.90
C SER A 112 -26.07 -26.21 15.01
N ALA A 113 -26.52 -25.97 16.23
CA ALA A 113 -26.88 -27.02 17.19
C ALA A 113 -27.55 -26.35 18.41
N ILE A 114 -28.77 -25.84 18.24
CA ILE A 114 -29.68 -25.80 19.38
C ILE A 114 -30.19 -27.23 19.52
N THR A 115 -29.48 -28.02 20.32
CA THR A 115 -29.97 -29.33 20.74
C THR A 115 -31.23 -29.05 21.53
N ALA A 116 -32.39 -29.38 20.96
CA ALA A 116 -33.61 -29.45 21.72
C ALA A 116 -33.45 -30.64 22.68
N GLU A 117 -33.23 -30.35 23.96
CA GLU A 117 -33.49 -31.33 25.02
C GLU A 117 -35.01 -31.48 25.10
N GLU A 118 -35.52 -32.58 24.55
CA GLU A 118 -36.90 -33.02 24.78
C GLU A 118 -37.04 -33.50 26.24
N ASP A 119 -38.06 -32.96 26.90
CA ASP A 119 -38.55 -33.31 28.25
C ASP A 119 -39.33 -34.65 28.22
#